data_AF-A0A2V5V9H9-F1
#
_entry.id   AF-A0A2V5V9H9-F1
#
_cell.length_a   1.000
_cell.length_b   1.000
_cell.length_c   1.000
_cell.angle_alpha   90.00
_cell.angle_beta   90.00
_cell.angle_gamma   90.00
#
_symmetry.space_group_name_H-M   'P 1'
#
loop_
_entity.id
_entity.type
_entity.pdbx_description
1 polymer ?
#
loop_
_entity_poly.entity_id
_entity_poly.type
_entity_poly.pdbx_seq_one_letter_code
_entity_poly.pdbx_strand_id
1 'polypeptide(L)'
;MLVLFAALFAAIVYRWISLERLQRVAPTELPATPTPEPTPTRPPVITGKLDTGKLFNGITLHSTVETIPGADAATERTQPDSYVLDLRLQARVPLPNKTIEELAKVSPQLPVLLPGLASMLSADPVSPLYAQLYDAKVRMLRENLARLDLLLSRHNFFDCQTVLQLQHP
;
A
#
# COMPACT_ATOMS: atom_id res chain seq x y z
N MET A 1 3.04 -39.70 48.49
CA MET A 1 3.10 -38.22 48.39
C MET A 1 4.46 -37.64 48.73
N LEU A 2 5.07 -37.97 49.87
CA LEU A 2 6.36 -37.39 50.31
C LEU A 2 7.55 -37.65 49.34
N VAL A 3 7.62 -38.86 48.78
CA VAL A 3 8.71 -39.27 47.87
C VAL A 3 8.67 -38.52 46.53
N LEU A 4 7.46 -38.27 46.00
CA LEU A 4 7.27 -37.50 44.78
C LEU A 4 7.69 -36.03 44.96
N PHE A 5 7.36 -35.44 46.12
CA PHE A 5 7.80 -34.08 46.46
C PHE A 5 9.31 -33.97 46.60
N ALA A 6 9.96 -34.95 47.24
CA ALA A 6 11.42 -34.98 47.38
C ALA A 6 12.12 -35.10 46.01
N ALA A 7 11.61 -35.96 45.11
CA ALA A 7 12.16 -36.10 43.77
C ALA A 7 12.00 -34.83 42.92
N LEU A 8 10.84 -34.17 43.02
CA LEU A 8 10.56 -32.95 42.27
C LEU A 8 11.42 -31.77 42.78
N PHE A 9 11.61 -31.67 44.09
CA PHE A 9 12.50 -30.67 44.69
C PHE A 9 13.97 -30.90 44.27
N ALA A 10 14.45 -32.14 44.30
CA ALA A 10 15.80 -32.48 43.86
C ALA A 10 16.03 -32.13 42.37
N ALA A 11 15.04 -32.38 41.50
CA ALA A 11 15.12 -32.04 40.08
C ALA A 11 15.21 -30.52 39.84
N ILE A 12 14.46 -29.73 40.61
CA ILE A 12 14.49 -28.26 40.51
C ILE A 12 15.84 -27.71 40.99
N VAL A 13 16.34 -28.18 42.13
CA VAL A 13 17.64 -27.76 42.67
C VAL A 13 18.77 -28.14 41.71
N TYR A 14 18.73 -29.35 41.14
CA TYR A 14 19.73 -29.79 40.17
C TYR A 14 19.71 -28.93 38.90
N ARG A 15 18.51 -28.59 38.40
CA ARG A 15 18.36 -27.71 37.24
C ARG A 15 18.89 -26.30 37.51
N TRP A 16 18.68 -25.77 38.71
CA TRP A 16 19.18 -24.45 39.09
C TRP A 16 20.71 -24.42 39.21
N ILE A 17 21.32 -25.41 39.88
CA ILE A 17 22.79 -25.55 39.97
C ILE A 17 23.42 -25.71 38.59
N SER A 18 22.77 -26.46 37.68
CA SER A 18 23.23 -26.60 36.30
C SER A 18 23.21 -25.27 35.52
N LEU A 19 22.23 -24.40 35.78
CA LEU A 19 22.13 -23.08 35.15
C LEU A 19 23.21 -22.12 35.66
N GLU A 20 23.50 -22.13 36.96
CA GLU A 20 24.59 -21.33 37.52
C GLU A 20 25.96 -21.73 36.95
N ARG A 21 26.17 -23.04 36.70
CA ARG A 21 27.44 -23.53 36.16
C ARG A 21 27.70 -23.05 34.73
N LEU A 22 26.65 -22.76 33.96
CA LEU A 22 26.76 -22.16 32.63
C LEU A 22 27.04 -20.66 32.68
N GLN A 23 26.52 -19.95 33.68
CA GLN A 23 26.77 -18.51 33.87
C GLN A 23 28.19 -18.20 34.39
N ARG A 24 28.86 -19.15 35.05
CA ARG A 24 30.25 -19.00 35.52
C ARG A 24 31.32 -19.31 34.47
N VAL A 25 30.94 -19.59 33.22
CA VAL A 25 31.90 -19.59 32.12
C VAL A 25 32.24 -18.13 31.82
N ALA A 26 33.26 -17.63 32.50
CA ALA A 26 33.85 -16.34 32.20
C ALA A 26 34.25 -16.31 30.71
N PRO A 27 34.03 -15.19 29.99
CA PRO A 27 34.60 -15.04 28.65
C PRO A 27 36.11 -15.23 28.72
N THR A 28 36.64 -16.19 27.96
CA THR A 28 38.08 -16.36 27.77
C THR A 28 38.66 -15.03 27.29
N GLU A 29 39.47 -14.36 28.12
CA GLU A 29 40.26 -13.21 27.71
C GLU A 29 41.25 -13.67 26.64
N LEU A 30 40.95 -13.35 25.38
CA LEU A 30 41.89 -13.45 24.28
C LEU A 30 42.90 -12.30 24.40
N PRO A 31 44.21 -12.52 24.19
CA PRO A 31 45.20 -11.46 24.26
C PRO A 31 44.89 -10.37 23.21
N ALA A 32 44.86 -9.12 23.68
CA ALA A 32 44.56 -7.94 22.88
C ALA A 32 45.55 -7.79 21.72
N THR A 33 45.06 -8.00 20.49
CA THR A 33 45.72 -7.53 19.27
C THR A 33 45.33 -6.05 19.11
N PRO A 34 46.26 -5.14 18.75
CA PRO A 34 45.95 -3.71 18.67
C PRO A 34 44.80 -3.46 17.69
N THR A 35 43.71 -2.91 18.21
CA THR A 35 42.54 -2.48 17.46
C THR A 35 42.96 -1.41 16.44
N PRO A 36 42.76 -1.62 15.12
CA PRO A 36 42.92 -0.53 14.17
C PRO A 36 41.86 0.53 14.47
N GLU A 37 42.29 1.78 14.43
CA GLU A 37 41.48 3.00 14.60
C GLU A 37 40.16 2.90 13.81
N PRO A 38 39.00 3.21 14.42
CA PRO A 38 37.73 3.10 13.72
C PRO A 38 37.70 4.13 12.60
N THR A 39 38.01 3.70 11.38
CA THR A 39 37.74 4.50 10.18
C THR A 39 36.23 4.73 10.15
N PRO A 40 35.74 5.99 10.13
CA PRO A 40 34.33 6.29 10.04
C PRO A 40 33.82 5.75 8.70
N THR A 41 33.31 4.53 8.74
CA THR A 41 32.67 3.92 7.58
C THR A 41 31.33 4.60 7.46
N ARG A 42 31.27 5.64 6.62
CA ARG A 42 30.02 6.23 6.17
C ARG A 42 29.11 5.06 5.74
N PRO A 43 27.96 4.84 6.38
CA PRO A 43 27.07 3.78 5.94
C PRO A 43 26.77 4.00 4.45
N PRO A 44 26.81 2.95 3.61
CA PRO A 44 26.53 3.10 2.20
C PRO A 44 25.13 3.72 2.07
N VAL A 45 25.04 4.83 1.33
CA VAL A 45 23.75 5.40 0.98
C VAL A 45 23.02 4.30 0.21
N ILE A 46 21.92 3.78 0.77
CA ILE A 46 21.08 2.79 0.10
C ILE A 46 20.37 3.51 -1.04
N THR A 47 21.06 3.70 -2.16
CA THR A 47 20.47 4.14 -3.42
C THR A 47 19.80 2.92 -4.08
N GLY A 48 18.70 2.48 -3.47
CA GLY A 48 17.88 1.40 -4.02
C GLY A 48 17.11 1.88 -5.26
N LYS A 49 17.35 1.22 -6.40
CA LYS A 49 16.59 1.39 -7.65
C LYS A 49 15.07 1.29 -7.42
N LEU A 50 14.30 2.16 -8.10
CA LEU A 50 12.83 2.19 -8.10
C LEU A 50 12.23 0.79 -8.26
N ASP A 51 11.47 0.35 -7.26
CA ASP A 51 10.62 -0.83 -7.38
C ASP A 51 9.22 -0.37 -7.80
N THR A 52 8.88 -0.58 -9.08
CA THR A 52 7.52 -0.31 -9.56
C THR A 52 6.68 -1.54 -9.25
N GLY A 53 6.05 -1.55 -8.07
CA GLY A 53 5.14 -2.61 -7.66
C GLY A 53 3.73 -2.37 -8.21
N LYS A 54 3.08 -3.40 -8.74
CA LYS A 54 1.62 -3.40 -8.89
C LYS A 54 1.00 -3.80 -7.56
N LEU A 55 0.16 -2.93 -7.01
CA LEU A 55 -0.66 -3.27 -5.84
C LEU A 55 -1.76 -4.26 -6.24
N PHE A 56 -2.29 -4.99 -5.26
CA PHE A 56 -3.31 -6.02 -5.48
C PHE A 56 -4.61 -5.49 -6.11
N ASN A 57 -4.88 -4.18 -5.98
CA ASN A 57 -6.03 -3.49 -6.55
C ASN A 57 -5.78 -2.96 -7.98
N GLY A 58 -4.62 -3.28 -8.58
CA GLY A 58 -4.26 -2.91 -9.95
C GLY A 58 -3.70 -1.49 -10.10
N ILE A 59 -3.41 -0.79 -8.99
CA ILE A 59 -2.72 0.50 -8.97
C ILE A 59 -1.22 0.26 -9.12
N THR A 60 -0.58 1.06 -9.97
CA THR A 60 0.88 1.07 -10.10
C THR A 60 1.46 2.01 -9.04
N LEU A 61 2.30 1.50 -8.15
CA LEU A 61 2.99 2.28 -7.13
C LEU A 61 4.45 2.48 -7.56
N HIS A 62 4.86 3.74 -7.68
CA HIS A 62 6.27 4.12 -7.79
C HIS A 62 6.72 4.60 -6.42
N SER A 63 7.68 3.89 -5.82
CA SER A 63 8.23 4.24 -4.52
C SER A 63 9.72 4.54 -4.64
N THR A 64 10.11 5.66 -4.08
CA THR A 64 11.50 6.08 -3.91
C THR A 64 11.73 6.39 -2.44
N VAL A 65 12.91 6.04 -1.93
CA VAL A 65 13.34 6.41 -0.59
C VAL A 65 14.47 7.41 -0.75
N GLU A 66 14.26 8.61 -0.23
CA GLU A 66 15.25 9.67 -0.21
C GLU A 66 15.67 9.92 1.24
N THR A 67 16.98 9.93 1.50
CA THR A 67 17.53 10.16 2.84
C THR A 67 18.35 11.44 2.83
N ILE A 68 18.00 12.39 3.69
CA ILE A 68 18.71 13.64 3.88
C ILE A 68 19.49 13.55 5.20
N PRO A 69 20.75 14.00 5.28
CA PRO A 69 21.48 14.02 6.54
C PRO A 69 20.79 14.91 7.58
N GLY A 70 20.46 14.35 8.74
CA GLY A 70 19.83 15.04 9.87
C GLY A 70 20.77 15.24 11.06
N ALA A 71 20.19 15.71 12.17
CA ALA A 71 20.83 15.84 13.47
C ALA A 71 20.90 14.49 14.22
N ASP A 72 21.13 14.53 15.54
CA ASP A 72 21.09 13.31 16.34
C ASP A 72 19.68 12.68 16.39
N ALA A 73 19.64 11.37 16.66
CA ALA A 73 18.39 10.61 16.63
C ALA A 73 17.37 11.06 17.71
N ALA A 74 17.83 11.70 18.79
CA ALA A 74 16.94 12.21 19.83
C ALA A 74 16.19 13.45 19.34
N THR A 75 16.89 14.34 18.64
CA THR A 75 16.36 15.55 18.03
C THR A 75 15.40 15.20 16.89
N GLU A 76 15.83 14.35 15.94
CA GLU A 76 15.01 13.94 14.79
C GLU A 76 13.70 13.27 15.23
N ARG A 77 13.73 12.41 16.25
CA ARG A 77 12.52 11.71 16.75
C ARG A 77 11.41 12.66 17.20
N THR A 78 11.76 13.87 17.63
CA THR A 78 10.79 14.89 18.08
C THR A 78 10.28 15.78 16.95
N GLN A 79 10.94 15.76 15.78
CA GLN A 79 10.55 16.54 14.63
C GLN A 79 9.54 15.75 13.78
N PRO A 80 8.32 16.28 13.54
CA PRO A 80 7.27 15.56 12.82
C PRO A 80 7.58 15.34 11.33
N ASP A 81 8.48 16.15 10.76
CA ASP A 81 8.92 16.13 9.38
C ASP A 81 10.17 15.28 9.13
N SER A 82 10.78 14.71 10.18
CA SER A 82 11.94 13.83 10.09
C SER A 82 11.66 12.49 9.39
N TYR A 83 10.39 12.10 9.28
CA TYR A 83 9.97 10.84 8.67
C TYR A 83 8.60 10.97 7.98
N VAL A 84 8.61 11.46 6.74
CA VAL A 84 7.41 11.77 5.96
C VAL A 84 7.29 10.86 4.74
N LEU A 85 6.05 10.46 4.44
CA LEU A 85 5.68 9.78 3.20
C LEU A 85 4.62 10.59 2.47
N ASP A 86 4.98 11.11 1.30
CA ASP A 86 4.04 11.80 0.42
C ASP A 86 3.39 10.83 -0.57
N LEU A 87 2.05 10.75 -0.51
CA LEU A 87 1.27 9.90 -1.42
C LEU A 87 0.55 10.77 -2.46
N ARG A 88 0.77 10.46 -3.75
CA ARG A 88 0.07 11.09 -4.87
C ARG A 88 -0.55 10.05 -5.80
N LEU A 89 -1.87 9.95 -5.78
CA LEU A 89 -2.62 9.12 -6.72
C LEU A 89 -3.08 9.94 -7.94
N GLN A 90 -2.73 9.49 -9.14
CA GLN A 90 -3.17 10.09 -10.40
C GLN A 90 -4.19 9.17 -11.09
N ALA A 91 -5.46 9.57 -11.11
CA ALA A 91 -6.52 8.87 -11.81
C ALA A 91 -7.10 9.74 -12.93
N ARG A 92 -7.26 9.17 -14.12
CA ARG A 92 -7.93 9.84 -15.25
C ARG A 92 -9.41 9.54 -15.19
N VAL A 93 -10.25 10.56 -15.09
CA VAL A 93 -11.71 10.38 -15.17
C VAL A 93 -12.09 10.17 -16.65
N PRO A 94 -12.80 9.08 -16.99
CA PRO A 94 -13.17 8.78 -18.36
C PRO A 94 -14.31 9.66 -18.86
N LEU A 95 -14.25 10.01 -20.16
CA LEU A 95 -15.32 10.71 -20.85
C LEU A 95 -16.45 9.73 -21.20
N PRO A 96 -17.73 10.14 -21.06
CA PRO A 96 -18.86 9.31 -21.42
C PRO A 96 -19.03 9.22 -22.94
N ASN A 97 -19.45 8.05 -23.43
CA ASN A 97 -19.90 7.90 -24.81
C ASN A 97 -21.27 8.57 -24.98
N LYS A 98 -21.43 9.31 -26.07
CA LYS A 98 -22.63 10.11 -26.39
C LYS A 98 -23.34 9.63 -27.64
N THR A 99 -22.60 9.10 -28.62
CA THR A 99 -23.17 8.71 -29.91
C THR A 99 -23.33 7.21 -30.05
N ILE A 100 -24.20 6.78 -30.97
CA ILE A 100 -24.42 5.36 -31.23
C ILE A 100 -23.15 4.68 -31.77
N GLU A 101 -22.33 5.39 -32.54
CA GLU A 101 -21.05 4.89 -33.06
C GLU A 101 -20.03 4.67 -31.94
N GLU A 102 -19.98 5.58 -30.97
CA GLU A 102 -19.11 5.43 -29.79
C GLU A 102 -19.55 4.26 -28.92
N LEU A 103 -20.86 4.09 -28.71
CA LEU A 103 -21.41 2.94 -28.00
C LEU A 103 -21.13 1.63 -28.74
N ALA A 104 -21.23 1.62 -30.07
CA ALA A 104 -20.94 0.46 -30.90
C ALA A 104 -19.47 0.02 -30.84
N LYS A 105 -18.52 0.92 -30.54
CA LYS A 105 -17.10 0.53 -30.32
C LYS A 105 -16.93 -0.40 -29.12
N VAL A 106 -17.77 -0.25 -28.09
CA VAL A 106 -17.73 -1.06 -26.87
C VAL A 106 -18.63 -2.28 -27.03
N SER A 107 -19.83 -2.10 -27.57
CA SER A 107 -20.83 -3.14 -27.78
C SER A 107 -21.31 -3.16 -29.24
N PRO A 108 -20.62 -3.86 -30.15
CA PRO A 108 -20.90 -3.82 -31.59
C PRO A 108 -22.31 -4.25 -31.99
N GLN A 109 -22.94 -5.11 -31.19
CA GLN A 109 -24.29 -5.61 -31.45
C GLN A 109 -25.39 -4.65 -30.97
N LEU A 110 -25.04 -3.59 -30.21
CA LEU A 110 -26.02 -2.69 -29.61
C LEU A 110 -26.99 -2.04 -30.63
N PRO A 111 -26.52 -1.53 -31.79
CA PRO A 111 -27.43 -0.93 -32.78
C PRO A 111 -28.39 -1.94 -33.40
N VAL A 112 -27.96 -3.21 -33.51
CA VAL A 112 -28.78 -4.30 -34.05
C VAL A 112 -29.85 -4.72 -33.04
N LEU A 113 -29.49 -4.81 -31.76
CA LEU A 113 -30.40 -5.21 -30.69
C LEU A 113 -31.41 -4.12 -30.33
N LEU A 114 -31.03 -2.85 -30.45
CA LEU A 114 -31.86 -1.68 -30.12
C LEU A 114 -31.87 -0.67 -31.28
N PRO A 115 -32.53 -0.98 -32.40
CA PRO A 115 -32.53 -0.13 -33.60
C PRO A 115 -33.15 1.26 -33.36
N GLY A 116 -34.04 1.40 -32.37
CA GLY A 116 -34.64 2.67 -31.96
C GLY A 116 -33.78 3.50 -30.99
N LEU A 117 -32.65 2.98 -30.50
CA LEU A 117 -31.83 3.66 -29.49
C LEU A 117 -31.34 5.02 -29.99
N ALA A 118 -30.90 5.10 -31.24
CA ALA A 118 -30.40 6.35 -31.82
C ALA A 118 -31.48 7.46 -31.82
N SER A 119 -32.74 7.12 -32.06
CA SER A 119 -33.86 8.08 -32.00
C SER A 119 -34.26 8.49 -30.59
N MET A 120 -33.86 7.73 -29.56
CA MET A 120 -34.14 8.02 -28.16
C MET A 120 -33.08 8.91 -27.50
N LEU A 121 -31.95 9.15 -28.18
CA LEU A 121 -30.89 10.04 -27.70
C LEU A 121 -31.30 11.49 -27.88
N SER A 122 -31.32 12.24 -26.78
CA SER A 122 -31.51 13.70 -26.77
C SER A 122 -30.23 14.43 -27.20
N ALA A 123 -30.32 15.76 -27.37
CA ALA A 123 -29.17 16.61 -27.68
C ALA A 123 -28.06 16.56 -26.60
N ASP A 124 -28.45 16.37 -25.34
CA ASP A 124 -27.53 16.00 -24.25
C ASP A 124 -27.89 14.59 -23.75
N PRO A 125 -27.28 13.55 -24.35
CA PRO A 125 -27.69 12.18 -24.11
C PRO A 125 -27.15 11.61 -22.78
N VAL A 126 -26.20 12.29 -22.13
CA VAL A 126 -25.54 11.78 -20.92
C VAL A 126 -26.29 12.25 -19.69
N SER A 127 -26.69 11.29 -18.86
CA SER A 127 -27.33 11.59 -17.59
C SER A 127 -26.36 12.28 -16.63
N PRO A 128 -26.82 13.30 -15.86
CA PRO A 128 -26.05 13.89 -14.77
C PRO A 128 -25.56 12.87 -13.73
N LEU A 129 -26.22 11.70 -13.63
CA LEU A 129 -25.82 10.60 -12.77
C LEU A 129 -24.42 10.06 -13.10
N TYR A 130 -23.97 10.17 -14.35
CA TYR A 130 -22.61 9.75 -14.71
C TYR A 130 -21.54 10.63 -14.04
N ALA A 131 -21.73 11.95 -14.05
CA ALA A 131 -20.84 12.87 -13.36
C ALA A 131 -20.84 12.63 -11.85
N GLN A 132 -22.04 12.48 -11.26
CA GLN A 132 -22.20 12.19 -9.83
C GLN A 132 -21.51 10.88 -9.42
N LEU A 133 -21.59 9.84 -10.26
CA LEU A 133 -20.91 8.57 -10.04
C LEU A 133 -19.40 8.77 -9.94
N TYR A 134 -18.79 9.47 -10.90
CA TYR A 134 -17.34 9.68 -10.89
C TYR A 134 -16.88 10.64 -9.79
N ASP A 135 -17.68 11.64 -9.44
CA ASP A 135 -17.42 12.51 -8.28
C ASP A 135 -17.40 11.69 -6.98
N ALA A 136 -18.35 10.76 -6.81
CA ALA A 136 -18.37 9.86 -5.66
C ALA A 136 -17.15 8.93 -5.64
N LYS A 137 -16.76 8.36 -6.78
CA LYS A 137 -15.55 7.52 -6.89
C LYS A 137 -14.28 8.31 -6.55
N VAL A 138 -14.15 9.53 -7.07
CA VAL A 138 -13.02 10.42 -6.76
C VAL A 138 -13.00 10.78 -5.28
N ARG A 139 -14.16 11.03 -4.67
CA ARG A 139 -14.27 11.24 -3.22
C ARG A 139 -13.75 10.03 -2.44
N MET A 140 -14.19 8.82 -2.80
CA MET A 140 -13.70 7.58 -2.18
C MET A 140 -12.19 7.42 -2.30
N LEU A 141 -11.61 7.76 -3.46
CA LEU A 141 -10.14 7.74 -3.63
C LEU A 141 -9.44 8.72 -2.68
N ARG A 142 -9.98 9.92 -2.49
CA ARG A 142 -9.41 10.94 -1.59
C ARG A 142 -9.49 10.51 -0.13
N GLU A 143 -10.66 10.03 0.30
CA GLU A 143 -10.91 9.61 1.68
C GLU A 143 -10.05 8.40 2.09
N ASN A 144 -9.73 7.52 1.13
CA ASN A 144 -8.98 6.29 1.38
C ASN A 144 -7.53 6.34 0.91
N LEU A 145 -6.98 7.51 0.51
CA LEU A 145 -5.62 7.59 -0.05
C LEU A 145 -4.53 7.09 0.91
N ALA A 146 -4.71 7.33 2.21
CA ALA A 146 -3.80 6.82 3.24
C ALA A 146 -3.97 5.32 3.54
N ARG A 147 -5.06 4.71 3.04
CA ARG A 147 -5.44 3.31 3.24
C ARG A 147 -5.50 2.61 1.89
N LEU A 148 -4.33 2.30 1.35
CA LEU A 148 -4.18 1.68 0.03
C LEU A 148 -4.97 0.37 -0.11
N ASP A 149 -5.25 -0.30 1.02
CA ASP A 149 -6.06 -1.51 1.09
C ASP A 149 -7.54 -1.29 0.74
N LEU A 150 -8.07 -0.10 1.06
CA LEU A 150 -9.45 0.30 0.82
C LEU A 150 -9.65 1.10 -0.47
N LEU A 151 -8.56 1.41 -1.19
CA LEU A 151 -8.65 2.13 -2.45
C LEU A 151 -9.44 1.32 -3.48
N LEU A 152 -10.32 2.01 -4.22
CA LEU A 152 -11.02 1.43 -5.35
C LEU A 152 -10.03 0.79 -6.31
N SER A 153 -10.31 -0.45 -6.69
CA SER A 153 -9.52 -1.14 -7.70
C SER A 153 -9.64 -0.44 -9.05
N ARG A 154 -8.63 -0.61 -9.90
CA ARG A 154 -8.66 -0.08 -11.27
C ARG A 154 -9.90 -0.51 -12.03
N HIS A 155 -10.30 -1.77 -11.90
CA HIS A 155 -11.49 -2.30 -12.54
C HIS A 155 -12.77 -1.62 -12.04
N ASN A 156 -12.90 -1.40 -10.72
CA ASN A 156 -14.05 -0.72 -10.17
C ASN A 156 -14.09 0.77 -10.55
N PHE A 157 -12.94 1.45 -10.59
CA PHE A 157 -12.93 2.85 -11.00
C PHE A 157 -13.42 3.01 -12.46
N PHE A 158 -13.06 2.09 -13.36
CA PHE A 158 -13.40 2.11 -14.79
C PHE A 158 -14.53 1.13 -15.20
N ASP A 159 -15.48 0.84 -14.32
CA ASP A 159 -16.54 -0.15 -14.57
C ASP A 159 -17.70 0.35 -15.47
N CYS A 160 -17.88 1.67 -15.58
CA CYS A 160 -19.02 2.28 -16.24
C CYS A 160 -18.56 3.16 -17.41
N GLN A 161 -19.04 2.82 -18.60
CA GLN A 161 -18.70 3.53 -19.84
C GLN A 161 -19.51 4.82 -20.01
N THR A 162 -20.81 4.78 -19.75
CA THR A 162 -21.71 5.94 -19.83
C THR A 162 -23.04 5.62 -19.14
N VAL A 163 -23.76 6.66 -18.70
CA VAL A 163 -25.15 6.56 -18.26
C VAL A 163 -25.95 7.48 -19.16
N LEU A 164 -26.92 6.92 -19.88
CA LEU A 164 -27.71 7.67 -20.86
C LEU A 164 -29.04 8.11 -20.26
N GLN A 165 -29.51 9.30 -20.66
CA GLN A 165 -30.87 9.74 -20.43
C GLN A 165 -31.66 9.54 -21.73
N LEU A 166 -32.47 8.49 -21.76
CA LEU A 166 -33.27 8.15 -22.93
C LEU A 166 -34.65 8.80 -22.82
N GLN A 167 -35.14 9.35 -23.93
CA GLN A 167 -36.51 9.85 -24.05
C GLN A 167 -37.24 8.98 -25.07
N HIS A 168 -38.47 8.57 -24.75
CA HIS A 168 -39.29 7.90 -25.75
C HIS A 168 -39.63 8.92 -26.84
N PRO A 169 -39.35 8.62 -28.12
CA PRO A 169 -39.84 9.43 -29.24
C PRO A 169 -41.37 9.47 -29.28
#